data_AF-A0AAU9EH65-F1
#
_entry.id   AF-A0AAU9EH65-F1
#
_cell.length_a   1.000
_cell.length_b   1.000
_cell.length_c   1.000
_cell.angle_alpha   90.00
_cell.angle_beta   90.00
_cell.angle_gamma   90.00
#
_symmetry.space_group_name_H-M   'P 1'
#
loop_
_entity.id
_entity.type
_entity.pdbx_description
1 polymer ?
#
loop_
_entity_poly.entity_id
_entity_poly.type
_entity_poly.pdbx_seq_one_letter_code
_entity_poly.pdbx_strand_id
1 'polypeptide(L)'
;MKKMTLWWMALGLFLVLGLTAPPMAQARPVVKVDVLFMNHGPMQPVIKSLKEILARHSLAASASWHDFETASGQDFMRRKGLAGHIPLLVFINDSSTWQVQGRKVTFVGFPNGYGPYQFQGQWSLADLDRLLGTLASPSGAKAGKP
;
A
#
# COMPACT_ATOMS: atom_id res chain seq x y z
N MET A 1 -11.69 55.84 45.75
CA MET A 1 -10.69 55.27 44.83
C MET A 1 -11.14 53.85 44.46
N LYS A 2 -11.83 53.68 43.34
CA LYS A 2 -12.53 52.45 42.94
C LYS A 2 -12.41 52.23 41.43
N LYS A 3 -11.21 51.94 40.88
CA LYS A 3 -11.04 51.58 39.46
C LYS A 3 -9.69 50.87 39.28
N MET A 4 -9.54 49.57 39.59
CA MET A 4 -8.32 48.86 39.15
C MET A 4 -8.33 47.32 39.22
N THR A 5 -9.44 46.66 39.59
CA THR A 5 -9.45 45.19 39.77
C THR A 5 -10.17 44.41 38.66
N LEU A 6 -10.69 45.07 37.62
CA LEU A 6 -11.54 44.40 36.63
C LEU A 6 -10.84 44.00 35.32
N TRP A 7 -9.52 44.20 35.20
CA TRP A 7 -8.78 43.93 33.95
C TRP A 7 -7.94 42.63 33.98
N TRP A 8 -7.76 42.00 35.15
CA TRP A 8 -6.98 40.76 35.27
C TRP A 8 -7.81 39.48 35.15
N MET A 9 -9.14 39.55 35.22
CA MET A 9 -10.01 38.37 35.08
C MET A 9 -10.31 37.98 33.62
N ALA A 10 -10.15 38.88 32.66
CA ALA A 10 -10.38 38.57 31.24
C ALA A 10 -9.21 37.82 30.58
N LEU A 11 -8.00 37.88 31.15
CA LEU A 11 -6.80 37.25 30.57
C LEU A 11 -6.63 35.78 31.00
N GLY A 12 -7.20 35.37 32.13
CA GLY A 12 -7.12 34.00 32.63
C GLY A 12 -8.08 33.02 31.94
N LEU A 13 -9.20 33.50 31.41
CA LEU A 13 -10.24 32.64 30.82
C LEU A 13 -9.92 32.22 29.37
N PHE A 14 -9.09 32.99 28.65
CA PHE A 14 -8.62 32.61 27.31
C PHE A 14 -7.44 31.62 27.33
N LEU A 15 -6.70 31.53 28.44
CA LEU A 15 -5.53 30.63 28.54
C LEU A 15 -5.93 29.17 28.83
N VAL A 16 -7.12 28.93 29.40
CA VAL A 16 -7.58 27.58 29.77
C VAL A 16 -8.32 26.87 28.62
N LEU A 17 -8.86 27.60 27.63
CA LEU A 17 -9.52 27.00 26.46
C LEU A 17 -8.55 26.58 25.33
N GLY A 18 -7.26 26.92 25.41
CA GLY A 18 -6.27 26.63 24.36
C GLY A 18 -5.64 25.24 24.38
N LEU A 19 -5.87 24.42 25.42
CA LEU A 19 -5.13 23.18 25.67
C LEU A 19 -5.84 21.88 25.23
N THR A 20 -7.04 21.94 24.65
CA THR A 20 -7.75 20.75 24.16
C THR A 20 -7.83 20.71 22.64
N ALA A 21 -6.75 21.07 21.94
CA ALA A 21 -6.65 20.69 20.54
C ALA A 21 -6.66 19.16 20.48
N PRO A 22 -7.65 18.51 19.85
CA PRO A 22 -7.62 17.07 19.67
C PRO A 22 -6.32 16.73 18.92
N PRO A 23 -5.61 15.66 19.29
CA PRO A 23 -4.42 15.27 18.55
C PRO A 23 -4.81 15.15 17.09
N MET A 24 -4.19 15.96 16.22
CA MET A 24 -4.38 15.83 14.78
C MET A 24 -4.00 14.41 14.42
N ALA A 25 -5.00 13.59 14.08
CA ALA A 25 -4.78 12.24 13.61
C ALA A 25 -3.92 12.34 12.35
N GLN A 26 -2.65 11.96 12.48
CA GLN A 26 -1.72 11.99 11.37
C GLN A 26 -2.23 10.97 10.34
N ALA A 27 -2.61 11.46 9.16
CA ALA A 27 -3.10 10.61 8.08
C ALA A 27 -2.04 9.54 7.79
N ARG A 28 -2.45 8.27 7.83
CA ARG A 28 -1.54 7.16 7.58
C ARG A 28 -1.04 7.24 6.13
N PRO A 29 0.26 7.02 5.87
CA PRO A 29 0.73 6.94 4.50
C PRO A 29 0.02 5.78 3.80
N VAL A 30 -0.62 6.09 2.68
CA VAL A 30 -1.31 5.10 1.85
C VAL A 30 -0.28 4.22 1.16
N VAL A 31 -0.42 2.90 1.30
CA VAL A 31 0.42 1.92 0.62
C VAL A 31 0.15 1.98 -0.88
N LYS A 32 1.17 2.29 -1.67
CA LYS A 32 1.05 2.30 -3.13
C LYS A 32 1.23 0.89 -3.66
N VAL A 33 0.29 0.39 -4.45
CA VAL A 33 0.37 -0.90 -5.13
C VAL A 33 0.31 -0.67 -6.64
N ASP A 34 1.34 -1.06 -7.38
CA ASP A 34 1.30 -1.12 -8.84
C ASP A 34 1.22 -2.59 -9.27
N VAL A 35 0.18 -2.95 -10.02
CA VAL A 35 -0.02 -4.30 -10.57
C VAL A 35 0.21 -4.24 -12.08
N LEU A 36 1.36 -4.77 -12.53
CA LEU A 36 1.61 -5.04 -13.95
C LEU A 36 1.16 -6.46 -14.26
N PHE A 37 0.32 -6.64 -15.28
CA PHE A 37 -0.23 -7.95 -15.63
C PHE A 37 -0.44 -8.11 -17.13
N MET A 38 -0.49 -9.36 -17.58
CA MET A 38 -0.94 -9.71 -18.93
C MET A 38 -2.42 -10.09 -18.90
N ASN A 39 -3.22 -9.45 -19.72
CA ASN A 39 -4.68 -9.50 -19.63
C ASN A 39 -5.31 -10.61 -20.50
N HIS A 40 -4.83 -11.85 -20.35
CA HIS A 40 -5.34 -12.99 -21.09
C HIS A 40 -5.69 -14.19 -20.18
N GLY A 41 -6.26 -15.24 -20.78
CA GLY A 41 -7.03 -16.31 -20.11
C GLY A 41 -6.54 -16.77 -18.74
N PRO A 42 -5.31 -17.33 -18.62
CA PRO A 42 -4.84 -17.89 -17.35
C PRO A 42 -4.75 -16.87 -16.20
N MET A 43 -4.64 -15.58 -16.50
CA MET A 43 -4.49 -14.51 -15.51
C MET A 43 -5.82 -14.04 -14.90
N GLN A 44 -6.95 -14.31 -15.54
CA GLN A 44 -8.26 -13.78 -15.10
C GLN A 44 -8.65 -14.18 -13.67
N PRO A 45 -8.48 -15.44 -13.23
CA PRO A 45 -8.75 -15.80 -11.83
C PRO A 45 -7.88 -15.04 -10.84
N VAL A 46 -6.60 -14.82 -11.18
CA VAL A 46 -5.66 -14.09 -10.33
C VAL A 46 -6.03 -12.61 -10.26
N ILE A 47 -6.36 -11.97 -11.39
CA ILE A 47 -6.81 -10.56 -11.42
C ILE A 47 -8.04 -10.38 -10.53
N LYS A 48 -9.01 -11.29 -10.59
CA LYS A 48 -10.20 -11.25 -9.74
C LYS A 48 -9.81 -11.29 -8.26
N SER A 49 -8.99 -12.27 -7.85
CA SER A 49 -8.56 -12.40 -6.46
C SER A 49 -7.74 -11.19 -5.98
N LEU A 50 -6.89 -10.63 -6.83
CA LEU A 50 -6.12 -9.41 -6.52
C LEU A 50 -7.04 -8.21 -6.30
N LYS A 51 -8.07 -8.03 -7.15
CA LYS A 51 -9.09 -6.99 -6.97
C LYS A 51 -9.81 -7.14 -5.64
N GLU A 52 -10.19 -8.36 -5.28
CA GLU A 52 -10.85 -8.66 -4.00
C GLU A 52 -9.95 -8.37 -2.80
N ILE A 53 -8.66 -8.74 -2.84
CA ILE A 53 -7.68 -8.42 -1.79
C ILE A 53 -7.53 -6.90 -1.66
N LEU A 54 -7.26 -6.21 -2.77
CA LEU A 54 -7.00 -4.76 -2.74
C LEU A 54 -8.24 -3.97 -2.30
N ALA A 55 -9.45 -4.44 -2.63
CA ALA A 55 -10.68 -3.84 -2.13
C ALA A 55 -10.80 -3.91 -0.60
N ARG A 56 -10.40 -5.03 0.03
CA ARG A 56 -10.36 -5.17 1.50
C ARG A 56 -9.40 -4.19 2.17
N HIS A 57 -8.37 -3.75 1.45
CA HIS A 57 -7.36 -2.81 1.93
C HIS A 57 -7.55 -1.38 1.40
N SER A 58 -8.68 -1.06 0.79
CA SER A 58 -8.87 0.20 0.03
C SER A 58 -8.67 1.50 0.83
N LEU A 59 -8.85 1.47 2.16
CA LEU A 59 -8.55 2.61 3.03
C LEU A 59 -7.05 2.79 3.33
N ALA A 60 -6.27 1.73 3.17
CA ALA A 60 -4.85 1.68 3.51
C ALA A 60 -3.95 1.53 2.28
N ALA A 61 -4.48 1.14 1.13
CA ALA A 61 -3.75 0.89 -0.10
C ALA A 61 -4.44 1.50 -1.32
N SER A 62 -3.64 2.08 -2.20
CA SER A 62 -4.08 2.60 -3.50
C SER A 62 -3.45 1.77 -4.61
N ALA A 63 -4.29 1.17 -5.46
CA ALA A 63 -3.85 0.28 -6.52
C ALA A 63 -3.90 0.96 -7.91
N SER A 64 -2.80 0.88 -8.65
CA SER A 64 -2.72 1.20 -10.08
C SER A 64 -2.54 -0.09 -10.87
N TRP A 65 -3.25 -0.20 -11.99
CA TRP A 65 -3.28 -1.41 -12.83
C TRP A 65 -2.68 -1.09 -14.19
N HIS A 66 -1.69 -1.87 -14.59
CA HIS A 66 -0.92 -1.68 -15.82
C HIS A 66 -1.06 -2.95 -16.66
N ASP A 67 -1.85 -2.87 -17.73
CA ASP A 67 -1.99 -3.96 -18.69
C ASP A 67 -0.83 -3.90 -19.68
N PHE A 68 0.07 -4.88 -19.60
CA PHE A 68 1.24 -5.02 -20.47
C PHE A 68 0.88 -4.99 -21.95
N GLU A 69 -0.30 -5.48 -22.33
CA GLU A 69 -0.72 -5.60 -23.72
C GLU A 69 -1.19 -4.25 -24.29
N THR A 70 -1.21 -3.19 -23.48
CA THR A 70 -1.52 -1.82 -23.88
C THR A 70 -0.28 -0.93 -23.94
N ALA A 71 -0.34 0.14 -24.74
CA ALA A 71 0.73 1.14 -24.81
C ALA A 71 1.10 1.72 -23.43
N SER A 72 0.09 1.97 -22.58
CA SER A 72 0.31 2.51 -21.23
C SER A 72 1.09 1.56 -20.32
N GLY A 73 0.85 0.25 -20.41
CA GLY A 73 1.59 -0.76 -19.65
C GLY A 73 3.00 -0.98 -20.19
N GLN A 74 3.18 -0.94 -21.51
CA GLN A 74 4.51 -0.96 -22.12
C GLN A 74 5.36 0.25 -21.69
N ASP A 75 4.74 1.43 -21.61
CA ASP A 75 5.40 2.62 -21.09
C ASP A 75 5.75 2.49 -19.60
N PHE A 76 4.86 1.90 -18.79
CA PHE A 76 5.16 1.58 -17.40
C PHE A 76 6.37 0.64 -17.26
N MET A 77 6.41 -0.43 -18.06
CA MET A 77 7.56 -1.35 -18.09
C MET A 77 8.85 -0.63 -18.44
N ARG A 78 8.84 0.21 -19.48
CA ARG A 78 10.01 0.99 -19.90
C ARG A 78 10.52 1.90 -18.78
N ARG A 79 9.61 2.62 -18.09
CA ARG A 79 9.97 3.47 -16.94
C ARG A 79 10.53 2.68 -15.75
N LYS A 80 10.09 1.43 -15.56
CA LYS A 80 10.56 0.54 -14.51
C LYS A 80 11.79 -0.30 -14.92
N GLY A 81 12.30 -0.16 -16.14
CA GLY A 81 13.42 -0.94 -16.66
C GLY A 81 13.11 -2.43 -16.80
N LEU A 82 11.84 -2.79 -17.01
CA LEU A 82 11.38 -4.17 -17.13
C LEU A 82 11.40 -4.63 -18.58
N ALA A 83 11.76 -5.89 -18.79
CA ALA A 83 11.79 -6.54 -20.08
C ALA A 83 11.37 -8.01 -19.97
N GLY A 84 11.00 -8.63 -21.09
CA GLY A 84 10.63 -10.04 -21.16
C GLY A 84 9.15 -10.32 -20.88
N HIS A 85 8.80 -11.61 -20.91
CA HIS A 85 7.43 -12.09 -20.71
C HIS A 85 7.18 -12.32 -19.21
N ILE A 86 6.63 -11.30 -18.54
CA ILE A 86 6.34 -11.32 -17.10
C ILE A 86 4.82 -11.31 -16.93
N PRO A 87 4.18 -12.46 -16.66
CA PRO A 87 2.72 -12.52 -16.60
C PRO A 87 2.11 -11.59 -15.55
N LEU A 88 2.79 -11.46 -14.42
CA LEU A 88 2.35 -10.63 -13.29
C LEU A 88 3.56 -10.12 -12.52
N LEU A 89 3.51 -8.87 -12.10
CA LEU A 89 4.45 -8.25 -11.16
C LEU A 89 3.69 -7.26 -10.28
N VAL A 90 3.79 -7.44 -8.97
CA VAL A 90 3.17 -6.54 -8.00
C VAL A 90 4.28 -5.76 -7.29
N PHE A 91 4.26 -4.44 -7.45
CA PHE A 91 5.08 -3.54 -6.65
C PHE A 91 4.25 -3.00 -5.50
N ILE A 92 4.87 -2.94 -4.34
CA ILE A 92 4.34 -2.34 -3.12
C ILE A 92 5.37 -1.30 -2.70
N ASN A 93 4.97 -0.03 -2.62
CA ASN A 93 5.88 1.11 -2.39
C ASN A 93 7.16 1.03 -3.25
N ASP A 94 6.97 0.83 -4.56
CA ASP A 94 8.01 0.70 -5.58
C ASP A 94 8.97 -0.50 -5.45
N SER A 95 8.77 -1.41 -4.48
CA SER A 95 9.49 -2.68 -4.36
C SER A 95 8.58 -3.88 -4.64
N SER A 96 9.06 -4.85 -5.41
CA SER A 96 8.38 -6.14 -5.62
C SER A 96 8.85 -7.23 -4.64
N THR A 97 9.82 -6.93 -3.77
CA THR A 97 10.42 -7.89 -2.85
C THR A 97 10.33 -7.41 -1.41
N TRP A 98 9.79 -8.26 -0.53
CA TRP A 98 9.45 -7.92 0.85
C TRP A 98 9.74 -9.08 1.79
N GLN A 99 9.86 -8.77 3.08
CA GLN A 99 9.82 -9.78 4.13
C GLN A 99 8.38 -10.02 4.55
N VAL A 100 7.90 -11.26 4.40
CA VAL A 100 6.57 -11.68 4.84
C VAL A 100 6.76 -12.87 5.77
N GLN A 101 6.40 -12.69 7.04
CA GLN A 101 6.54 -13.73 8.07
C GLN A 101 7.96 -14.33 8.16
N GLY A 102 8.99 -13.47 8.09
CA GLY A 102 10.40 -13.89 8.16
C GLY A 102 10.94 -14.54 6.88
N ARG A 103 10.15 -14.62 5.81
CA ARG A 103 10.59 -15.12 4.50
C ARG A 103 10.68 -13.98 3.49
N LYS A 104 11.76 -13.97 2.71
CA LYS A 104 11.89 -13.09 1.55
C LYS A 104 10.93 -13.56 0.45
N VAL A 105 9.98 -12.72 0.06
CA VAL A 105 8.96 -12.97 -0.96
C VAL A 105 9.12 -11.97 -2.08
N THR A 106 9.16 -12.46 -3.32
CA THR A 106 9.11 -11.63 -4.54
C THR A 106 7.80 -11.87 -5.26
N PHE A 107 7.00 -10.82 -5.44
CA PHE A 107 5.67 -10.88 -6.04
C PHE A 107 5.74 -10.82 -7.58
N VAL A 108 6.34 -11.84 -8.19
CA VAL A 108 6.53 -11.98 -9.65
C VAL A 108 5.97 -13.32 -10.13
N GLY A 109 5.43 -13.35 -11.34
CA GLY A 109 4.76 -14.51 -11.91
C GLY A 109 3.40 -14.77 -11.27
N PHE A 110 2.77 -15.87 -11.65
CA PHE A 110 1.52 -16.32 -11.02
C PHE A 110 1.77 -16.64 -9.54
N PRO A 111 0.82 -16.36 -8.63
CA PRO A 111 0.89 -16.93 -7.29
C PRO A 111 0.94 -18.46 -7.37
N ASN A 112 1.62 -19.10 -6.42
CA ASN A 112 1.71 -20.55 -6.33
C ASN A 112 0.31 -21.19 -6.35
N GLY A 113 0.15 -22.22 -7.16
CA GLY A 113 -1.14 -22.90 -7.39
C GLY A 113 -2.05 -22.23 -8.42
N TYR A 114 -1.60 -21.15 -9.09
CA TYR A 114 -2.34 -20.49 -10.16
C TYR A 114 -1.58 -20.54 -11.49
N GLY A 115 -2.31 -20.58 -12.60
CA GLY A 115 -1.74 -20.50 -13.94
C GLY A 115 -0.75 -21.63 -14.29
N PRO A 116 -0.05 -21.52 -15.44
CA PRO A 116 0.89 -22.52 -15.90
C PRO A 116 2.11 -22.63 -14.98
N TYR A 117 2.50 -23.86 -14.63
CA TYR A 117 3.55 -24.13 -13.64
C TYR A 117 4.87 -23.40 -13.92
N GLN A 118 5.32 -23.34 -15.17
CA GLN A 118 6.57 -22.66 -15.55
C GLN A 118 6.58 -21.13 -15.32
N PHE A 119 5.40 -20.54 -15.06
CA PHE A 119 5.25 -19.11 -14.80
C PHE A 119 4.85 -18.81 -13.35
N GLN A 120 4.80 -19.82 -12.47
CA GLN A 120 4.50 -19.64 -11.06
C GLN A 120 5.70 -19.07 -10.30
N GLY A 121 5.44 -18.10 -9.45
CA GLY A 121 6.38 -17.55 -8.50
C GLY A 121 6.33 -18.25 -7.14
N GLN A 122 7.28 -17.90 -6.27
CA GLN A 122 7.41 -18.45 -4.92
C GLN A 122 6.64 -17.61 -3.87
N TRP A 123 5.41 -17.22 -4.21
CA TRP A 123 4.54 -16.37 -3.41
C TRP A 123 3.08 -16.81 -3.51
N SER A 124 2.26 -16.44 -2.54
CA SER A 124 0.82 -16.75 -2.51
C SER A 124 -0.04 -15.48 -2.37
N LEU A 125 -1.31 -15.56 -2.74
CA LEU A 125 -2.27 -14.48 -2.48
C LEU A 125 -2.36 -14.11 -1.00
N ALA A 126 -2.18 -15.09 -0.11
CA ALA A 126 -2.14 -14.86 1.33
C ALA A 126 -0.90 -14.06 1.77
N ASP A 127 0.23 -14.19 1.08
CA ASP A 127 1.41 -13.37 1.38
C ASP A 127 1.16 -11.89 1.07
N LEU A 128 0.46 -11.59 -0.03
CA LEU A 128 0.08 -10.23 -0.38
C LEU A 128 -0.91 -9.65 0.64
N ASP A 129 -1.97 -10.40 0.96
CA ASP A 129 -3.00 -9.97 1.92
C ASP A 129 -2.39 -9.64 3.30
N ARG A 130 -1.51 -10.53 3.79
CA ARG A 130 -0.79 -10.32 5.06
C ARG A 130 0.17 -9.14 5.03
N LEU A 131 0.91 -8.96 3.94
CA LEU A 131 1.83 -7.85 3.80
C LEU A 131 1.05 -6.52 3.83
N LEU A 132 -0.03 -6.40 3.06
CA LEU A 132 -0.87 -5.20 3.07
C LEU A 132 -1.47 -4.92 4.45
N GLY A 133 -1.97 -5.95 5.15
CA GLY A 133 -2.45 -5.80 6.53
C GLY A 133 -1.37 -5.36 7.52
N THR A 134 -0.13 -5.84 7.34
CA THR A 134 1.02 -5.44 8.17
C THR A 134 1.41 -3.99 7.93
N LEU A 135 1.46 -3.57 6.67
CA LEU A 135 1.81 -2.19 6.29
C LEU A 135 0.71 -1.19 6.68
N ALA A 136 -0.56 -1.63 6.70
CA ALA A 136 -1.69 -0.83 7.16
C ALA A 136 -1.73 -0.64 8.70
N SER A 137 -0.99 -1.48 9.44
CA SER A 137 -1.00 -1.49 10.91
C SER A 137 0.04 -0.51 11.49
N PRO A 138 -0.28 0.23 12.58
CA PRO A 138 0.61 1.26 13.16
C PRO A 138 1.96 0.74 13.66
N SER A 139 2.13 -0.58 13.86
CA SER A 139 3.40 -1.19 14.25
C SER A 139 4.33 -1.54 13.08
N GLY A 140 3.83 -1.51 11.82
CA GLY A 140 4.57 -1.91 10.63
C GLY A 140 5.55 -0.86 10.09
N ALA A 141 5.41 0.41 10.50
CA ALA A 141 6.21 1.53 9.99
C ALA A 141 7.69 1.53 10.41
N LYS A 142 8.12 0.61 11.29
CA LYS A 142 9.51 0.53 11.77
C LYS A 142 10.40 -0.48 11.03
N ALA A 143 9.87 -1.30 10.13
CA ALA A 143 10.60 -2.46 9.58
C ALA A 143 11.31 -2.20 8.23
N GLY A 144 11.55 -0.95 7.85
CA GLY A 144 12.11 -0.64 6.53
C GLY A 144 13.07 0.54 6.52
N LYS A 145 14.29 0.33 7.03
CA LYS A 145 15.44 1.10 6.56
C LYS A 145 16.63 0.13 6.42
N PRO A 146 17.38 0.17 5.31
CA PRO A 146 18.55 -0.69 5.10
C PRO A 146 19.59 -0.52 6.21
#